data_AF-F4N0U1-F1
#
_entry.id   AF-F4N0U1-F1
#
_cell.length_a   1.000
_cell.length_b   1.000
_cell.length_c   1.000
_cell.angle_alpha   90.00
_cell.angle_beta   90.00
_cell.angle_gamma   90.00
#
_symmetry.space_group_name_H-M   'P 1'
#
loop_
_entity.id
_entity.type
_entity.pdbx_description
1 polymer ?
#
loop_
_entity_poly.entity_id
_entity_poly.type
_entity_poly.pdbx_seq_one_letter_code
_entity_poly.pdbx_strand_id
1 'polypeptide(L)' 'MKYQWILFDADETLFHFDAYQGLKLMFSRFNVDFSVQDFEHYQLVNKPLWVDYQDGKISAAELQRHTF' A
#
# COMPACT_ATOMS: atom_id res chain seq x y z
N MET A 1 22.83 -19.20 21.61
CA MET A 1 21.55 -18.62 22.08
C MET A 1 20.45 -19.12 21.18
N LYS A 2 19.32 -19.62 21.72
CA LYS A 2 18.13 -19.98 20.94
C LYS A 2 17.00 -19.02 21.36
N TYR A 3 16.50 -18.24 20.42
CA TYR A 3 15.30 -17.43 20.63
C TYR A 3 14.08 -18.36 20.65
N GLN A 4 13.17 -18.19 21.62
CA GLN A 4 11.90 -18.95 21.66
C GLN A 4 10.87 -18.42 20.67
N TRP A 5 10.95 -17.13 20.34
CA TRP A 5 10.02 -16.45 19.46
C TRP A 5 10.79 -15.54 18.51
N ILE A 6 10.36 -15.47 17.26
CA ILE A 6 10.88 -14.56 16.25
C ILE A 6 9.66 -13.92 15.61
N LEU A 7 9.65 -12.58 15.57
CA LEU A 7 8.62 -11.80 14.90
C LEU A 7 9.22 -11.30 13.59
N PHE A 8 8.52 -11.57 12.50
CA PHE A 8 8.86 -11.07 11.18
C PHE A 8 7.84 -10.02 10.79
N ASP A 9 8.32 -8.95 10.17
CA ASP A 9 7.45 -8.09 9.40
C ASP A 9 6.89 -8.84 8.19
N ALA A 10 5.74 -8.41 7.68
CA ALA A 10 5.10 -9.08 6.55
C ALA A 10 5.67 -8.56 5.22
N ASP A 11 5.51 -7.26 4.97
CA ASP A 11 5.84 -6.65 3.69
C ASP A 11 7.37 -6.51 3.52
N GLU A 12 7.86 -6.86 2.34
CA GLU A 12 9.29 -6.85 1.97
C GLU A 12 10.20 -7.69 2.91
N THR A 13 9.61 -8.55 3.73
CA THR A 13 10.30 -9.53 4.59
C THR A 13 9.79 -10.95 4.37
N LEU A 14 8.48 -11.18 4.49
CA LEU A 14 7.85 -12.47 4.20
C LEU A 14 7.18 -12.49 2.83
N PHE A 15 6.66 -11.34 2.40
CA PHE A 15 5.91 -11.19 1.16
C PHE A 15 6.46 -10.04 0.33
N HIS A 16 6.45 -10.22 -0.99
CA HIS A 16 6.69 -9.12 -1.92
C HIS A 16 5.35 -8.58 -2.40
N PHE A 17 5.09 -7.30 -2.16
CA PHE A 17 3.84 -6.66 -2.54
C PHE A 17 4.05 -5.65 -3.67
N ASP A 18 3.70 -6.04 -4.90
CA ASP A 18 3.75 -5.16 -6.06
C ASP A 18 2.45 -4.36 -6.21
N ALA A 19 2.42 -3.20 -5.57
CA ALA A 19 1.28 -2.29 -5.61
C ALA A 19 0.94 -1.80 -7.03
N TYR A 20 1.95 -1.60 -7.89
CA TYR A 20 1.73 -1.10 -9.25
C TYR A 20 1.02 -2.13 -10.11
N GLN A 21 1.49 -3.38 -10.11
CA GLN A 21 0.83 -4.46 -10.86
C GLN A 21 -0.57 -4.75 -10.32
N GLY A 22 -0.75 -4.68 -8.99
CA GLY A 22 -2.06 -4.83 -8.37
C GLY A 22 -3.07 -3.77 -8.84
N LEU A 23 -2.67 -2.49 -8.80
CA LEU A 23 -3.51 -1.38 -9.26
C LEU A 23 -3.76 -1.45 -10.77
N LYS A 24 -2.74 -1.74 -11.57
CA LYS A 24 -2.86 -1.88 -13.02
C LYS A 24 -3.86 -2.97 -13.40
N LEU A 25 -3.79 -4.14 -12.75
CA LEU A 25 -4.74 -5.23 -12.95
C LEU A 25 -6.15 -4.82 -12.52
N MET A 26 -6.31 -4.14 -11.38
CA MET A 26 -7.60 -3.67 -10.90
C MET A 26 -8.26 -2.70 -11.90
N PHE A 27 -7.54 -1.67 -12.34
CA PHE A 27 -8.04 -0.66 -13.28
C PHE A 27 -8.32 -1.21 -14.68
N SER A 28 -7.57 -2.22 -15.14
CA SER A 28 -7.84 -2.87 -16.43
C SER A 28 -9.26 -3.47 -16.54
N ARG A 29 -9.85 -3.89 -15.41
CA ARG A 29 -11.22 -4.42 -15.35
C ARG A 29 -12.29 -3.35 -15.60
N PHE A 30 -11.91 -2.09 -15.50
CA PHE A 30 -12.74 -0.92 -15.77
C PHE A 30 -12.37 -0.25 -17.10
N ASN A 31 -11.58 -0.92 -17.95
CA ASN A 31 -11.06 -0.36 -19.20
C ASN A 31 -10.22 0.91 -19.02
N VAL A 32 -9.58 1.07 -17.86
CA VAL A 32 -8.66 2.17 -17.57
C VAL A 32 -7.23 1.67 -17.76
N ASP A 33 -6.46 2.36 -18.61
CA ASP A 33 -5.02 2.14 -18.73
C ASP A 33 -4.31 2.90 -17.60
N PHE A 34 -3.83 2.16 -16.60
CA PHE A 34 -3.14 2.71 -15.44
C PHE A 34 -1.64 2.72 -15.69
N SER A 35 -1.10 3.92 -15.92
CA SER A 35 0.30 4.15 -16.29
C SER A 35 1.23 4.25 -15.08
N VAL A 36 2.53 4.27 -15.35
CA VAL A 36 3.54 4.53 -14.30
C VAL A 36 3.36 5.94 -13.72
N GLN A 37 3.00 6.91 -14.55
CA GLN A 37 2.77 8.30 -14.13
C GLN A 37 1.56 8.39 -13.19
N ASP A 38 0.50 7.64 -13.46
CA ASP A 38 -0.67 7.56 -12.56
C ASP A 38 -0.27 6.94 -11.22
N PHE A 39 0.59 5.91 -11.24
CA PHE A 39 1.12 5.29 -10.03
C PHE A 39 2.00 6.24 -9.22
N GLU A 40 2.87 7.01 -9.87
CA GLU A 40 3.68 8.04 -9.22
C GLU A 40 2.78 9.09 -8.56
N HIS A 41 1.74 9.54 -9.25
CA HIS A 41 0.77 10.48 -8.71
C HIS A 41 0.01 9.90 -7.50
N TYR A 42 -0.48 8.67 -7.62
CA TYR A 42 -1.12 7.93 -6.52
C TYR A 42 -0.21 7.85 -5.29
N GLN A 43 1.08 7.58 -5.48
CA GLN A 43 2.04 7.45 -4.38
C GLN A 43 2.27 8.76 -3.61
N LEU A 44 2.04 9.93 -4.24
CA LEU A 44 2.10 11.23 -3.56
C LEU A 44 1.00 11.37 -2.50
N VAL A 45 -0.14 10.70 -2.67
CA VAL A 45 -1.26 10.70 -1.73
C VAL A 45 -1.19 9.51 -0.78
N ASN A 46 -0.97 8.32 -1.32
CA ASN A 46 -1.01 7.07 -0.55
C ASN A 46 0.09 7.01 0.53
N LYS A 47 1.35 7.39 0.21
CA LYS A 47 2.45 7.28 1.19
C LYS A 47 2.25 8.14 2.44
N PRO A 48 1.89 9.44 2.34
CA PRO A 48 1.59 10.24 3.53
C PRO A 48 0.44 9.68 4.38
N LEU A 49 -0.62 9.15 3.75
CA LEU A 49 -1.74 8.57 4.48
C LEU A 49 -1.32 7.34 5.30
N TRP A 50 -0.41 6.51 4.78
CA TRP A 50 0.16 5.39 5.55
C TRP A 50 0.96 5.86 6.76
N VAL A 51 1.70 6.97 6.64
CA VAL A 51 2.40 7.58 7.78
C VAL A 51 1.40 8.09 8.81
N ASP A 52 0.35 8.80 8.38
CA ASP A 52 -0.67 9.30 9.31
C ASP A 52 -1.45 8.18 10.00
N TYR A 53 -1.67 7.05 9.32
CA TYR A 53 -2.26 5.85 9.91
C TYR A 53 -1.32 5.21 10.95
N GLN A 54 -0.03 5.06 10.63
CA GLN A 54 0.98 4.53 11.55
C GLN A 54 1.16 5.41 12.79
N ASP A 55 1.04 6.73 12.63
CA ASP A 55 1.06 7.71 13.71
C ASP A 55 -0.26 7.74 14.51
N GLY A 56 -1.27 6.97 14.11
CA GLY A 56 -2.59 6.92 14.75
C GLY A 56 -3.44 8.18 14.57
N LYS A 57 -3.10 9.05 13.60
CA LYS A 57 -3.85 10.29 13.30
C LYS A 57 -5.13 10.03 12.52
N ILE A 58 -5.14 8.99 11.70
CA ILE A 58 -6.31 8.53 10.94
C ILE A 58 -6.55 7.04 11.19
N SER A 59 -7.80 6.63 11.10
CA SER A 59 -8.22 5.23 11.14
C SER A 59 -7.96 4.52 9.81
N ALA A 60 -7.97 3.18 9.84
CA ALA A 60 -7.88 2.38 8.61
C ALA A 60 -9.04 2.68 7.62
N ALA A 61 -10.22 3.05 8.14
CA ALA A 61 -11.36 3.44 7.31
C ALA A 61 -11.17 4.83 6.67
N GLU A 62 -10.44 5.74 7.31
CA GLU A 62 -10.06 7.04 6.73
C GLU A 62 -8.96 6.88 5.70
N LEU A 63 -7.94 6.05 5.99
CA LEU A 63 -6.92 5.65 5.01
C LEU A 63 -7.57 5.14 3.72
N GLN A 64 -8.48 4.18 3.81
CA GLN A 64 -9.16 3.62 2.63
C GLN A 64 -9.97 4.67 1.85
N ARG A 65 -10.70 5.56 2.54
CA ARG A 65 -11.55 6.58 1.89
C ARG A 65 -10.76 7.70 1.23
N HIS A 66 -9.55 7.99 1.70
CA HIS A 66 -8.74 9.08 1.18
C HIS A 66 -7.82 8.61 0.04
N THR A 67 -7.53 7.31 -0.03
CA THR A 67 -6.68 6.71 -1.06
C THR A 67 -7.40 6.50 -2.41
N PHE A 68 -8.74 6.37 -2.42
CA PHE A 68 -9.54 6.03 -3.61
C PHE A 68 -10.69 7.00 -3.87
#